data_AF-A0AAW5PNR8-F1
#
_entry.id   AF-A0AAW5PNR8-F1
#
_cell.length_a   1.000
_cell.length_b   1.000
_cell.length_c   1.000
_cell.angle_alpha   90.00
_cell.angle_beta   90.00
_cell.angle_gamma   90.00
#
_symmetry.space_group_name_H-M   'P 1'
#
loop_
_entity.id
_entity.type
_entity.pdbx_description
1 polymer ?
#
loop_
_entity_poly.entity_id
_entity_poly.type
_entity_poly.pdbx_seq_one_letter_code
_entity_poly.pdbx_strand_id
1 'polypeptide(L)'
;MFKQIMKGLWLVGFSLVLILSGLSLNAGAATLTDKMTDVKSNAAFQVTPNGNVVGSNVDEGLSTYPSVSAITANYADNGRITKQTTKMTVTMSGTIGLRSSKSTITKAYYDIMTKPASDSFTGTTLMTTTPASLGSGNSFSISSSKQTQTLAVNFQNIKTALPIYVGFRITVNGQEGTYQVGKFSAQTLSPKITGTLYSTDTVIKGTGTPGNTISSNVNGVTTTVGSDGTYTLNLGTALGSLSSVTVTEVDEVTGDNGTATATVTPKKLNITSSKTAVDVYPGDLDSLTSDSAVVAWLVKQAGIVATNPDSATDTITYAAKETGLASKLSALAVGGSTTINVYGKGSSGLQSDAKTITVTMRDGTLSLGTPPASLTFGSLTIPFKETLYQPTSSWNIVVNDTRKTGSTWYLRATATAMKSATRTLSGNLIYLNGSTKQVLTNTSVTVASGSKVAGKTATTATSDWSASKGILLDVQPSVQVDSYSGSVNWTLQDTP
;
A
#
# COMPACT_ATOMS: atom_id res chain seq x y z
N MET A 1 24.78 -16.67 -57.58
CA MET A 1 24.04 -17.36 -58.66
C MET A 1 22.93 -18.18 -58.00
N PHE A 2 21.65 -18.00 -58.39
CA PHE A 2 20.44 -18.84 -58.19
C PHE A 2 20.28 -19.68 -56.89
N LYS A 3 19.21 -19.44 -56.08
CA LYS A 3 17.95 -20.25 -55.97
C LYS A 3 18.15 -21.72 -55.54
N GLN A 4 17.30 -22.46 -54.82
CA GLN A 4 16.05 -22.34 -54.02
C GLN A 4 15.87 -23.74 -53.32
N ILE A 5 14.95 -24.09 -52.41
CA ILE A 5 13.73 -23.51 -51.81
C ILE A 5 13.46 -24.20 -50.44
N MET A 6 12.86 -23.53 -49.45
CA MET A 6 11.73 -24.09 -48.65
C MET A 6 11.09 -23.01 -47.74
N LYS A 7 9.75 -23.00 -47.71
CA LYS A 7 8.91 -22.01 -47.01
C LYS A 7 8.15 -22.69 -45.87
N GLY A 8 7.82 -21.90 -44.84
CA GLY A 8 6.88 -22.23 -43.76
C GLY A 8 6.83 -21.08 -42.74
N LEU A 9 6.22 -19.93 -43.06
CA LEU A 9 4.87 -19.53 -42.59
C LEU A 9 4.82 -19.47 -41.04
N TRP A 10 4.63 -18.33 -40.37
CA TRP A 10 3.64 -17.25 -40.59
C TRP A 10 4.06 -15.88 -39.96
N LEU A 11 3.20 -14.86 -40.14
CA LEU A 11 3.24 -13.49 -39.58
C LEU A 11 4.30 -12.48 -40.13
N VAL A 12 3.91 -11.83 -41.23
CA VAL A 12 4.26 -10.43 -41.54
C VAL A 12 3.06 -9.56 -41.16
N GLY A 13 3.28 -8.42 -40.51
CA GLY A 13 2.17 -7.65 -39.90
C GLY A 13 2.45 -6.16 -39.63
N PHE A 14 3.11 -5.47 -40.56
CA PHE A 14 3.14 -4.01 -40.75
C PHE A 14 3.41 -3.08 -39.54
N SER A 15 4.56 -2.41 -39.61
CA SER A 15 4.67 -1.02 -39.17
C SER A 15 3.69 -0.16 -39.97
N LEU A 16 2.71 0.47 -39.33
CA LEU A 16 1.86 1.49 -39.95
C LEU A 16 2.17 2.87 -39.36
N VAL A 17 2.35 3.84 -40.26
CA VAL A 17 2.81 5.20 -39.97
C VAL A 17 1.72 6.03 -39.29
N LEU A 18 2.15 6.87 -38.34
CA LEU A 18 1.37 7.94 -37.72
C LEU A 18 0.95 9.02 -38.75
N ILE A 19 -0.14 8.79 -39.48
CA ILE A 19 -0.93 9.88 -40.10
C ILE A 19 -2.43 9.54 -39.98
N LEU A 20 -3.05 9.93 -38.86
CA LEU A 20 -4.45 10.33 -38.86
C LEU A 20 -4.58 11.71 -38.20
N SER A 21 -4.37 12.72 -39.03
CA SER A 21 -4.68 14.11 -38.75
C SER A 21 -6.18 14.30 -38.51
N GLY A 22 -6.54 14.84 -37.34
CA GLY A 22 -7.47 15.97 -37.29
C GLY A 22 -8.92 15.76 -37.74
N LEU A 23 -9.46 14.54 -37.75
CA LEU A 23 -10.91 14.35 -37.72
C LEU A 23 -11.41 14.41 -36.28
N SER A 24 -11.34 15.61 -35.70
CA SER A 24 -12.27 15.99 -34.64
C SER A 24 -13.68 15.91 -35.23
N LEU A 25 -14.35 14.80 -34.97
CA LEU A 25 -15.81 14.77 -34.96
C LEU A 25 -16.25 15.68 -33.81
N ASN A 26 -16.27 16.98 -34.11
CA ASN A 26 -17.07 17.95 -33.38
C ASN A 26 -18.51 17.51 -33.58
N ALA A 27 -18.98 16.60 -32.72
CA ALA A 27 -20.36 16.56 -32.32
C ALA A 27 -20.65 17.97 -31.80
N GLY A 28 -21.21 18.81 -32.67
CA GLY A 28 -21.37 20.22 -32.38
C GLY A 28 -22.25 20.35 -31.16
N ALA A 29 -21.66 20.75 -30.03
CA ALA A 29 -22.40 21.05 -28.82
C ALA A 29 -23.49 22.06 -29.23
N ALA A 30 -24.76 21.66 -29.08
CA ALA A 30 -25.87 22.40 -29.64
C ALA A 30 -25.86 23.81 -29.04
N THR A 31 -25.58 24.83 -29.85
CA THR A 31 -25.48 26.20 -29.36
C THR A 31 -26.82 26.59 -28.77
N LEU A 32 -26.85 26.85 -27.45
CA LEU A 32 -28.07 27.24 -26.75
C LEU A 32 -28.59 28.55 -27.35
N THR A 33 -29.91 28.65 -27.56
CA THR A 33 -30.53 29.78 -28.28
C THR A 33 -31.51 30.54 -27.40
N ASP A 34 -31.81 31.80 -27.76
CA ASP A 34 -32.83 32.62 -27.08
C ASP A 34 -34.28 32.10 -27.30
N LYS A 35 -34.45 30.93 -27.94
CA LYS A 35 -35.76 30.32 -28.19
C LYS A 35 -36.36 29.82 -26.88
N MET A 36 -37.55 30.32 -26.56
CA MET A 36 -38.38 29.81 -25.47
C MET A 36 -38.74 28.33 -25.73
N THR A 37 -38.32 27.45 -24.82
CA THR A 37 -38.50 26.00 -24.88
C THR A 37 -39.22 25.52 -23.62
N ASP A 38 -40.10 24.51 -23.72
CA ASP A 38 -40.77 23.95 -22.54
C ASP A 38 -39.75 23.35 -21.56
N VAL A 39 -39.83 23.80 -20.31
CA VAL A 39 -39.03 23.29 -19.19
C VAL A 39 -39.88 22.67 -18.09
N LYS A 40 -41.22 22.82 -18.14
CA LYS A 40 -42.14 22.22 -17.16
C LYS A 40 -42.22 20.70 -17.30
N SER A 41 -42.05 20.17 -18.51
CA SER A 41 -42.10 18.73 -18.78
C SER A 41 -40.78 17.99 -18.49
N ASN A 42 -39.71 18.70 -18.10
CA ASN A 42 -38.44 18.08 -17.75
C ASN A 42 -38.51 17.42 -16.36
N ALA A 43 -37.90 16.24 -16.19
CA ALA A 43 -37.94 15.48 -14.95
C ALA A 43 -37.33 16.20 -13.72
N ALA A 44 -36.50 17.23 -13.93
CA ALA A 44 -36.02 18.10 -12.86
C ALA A 44 -37.11 18.98 -12.24
N PHE A 45 -38.22 19.22 -12.94
CA PHE A 45 -39.32 20.05 -12.48
C PHE A 45 -40.38 19.24 -11.72
N GLN A 46 -40.73 19.69 -10.52
CA GLN A 46 -41.78 19.10 -9.69
C GLN A 46 -42.84 20.15 -9.37
N VAL A 47 -44.07 19.91 -9.84
CA VAL A 47 -45.26 20.72 -9.47
C VAL A 47 -45.53 20.56 -7.96
N THR A 48 -45.96 21.64 -7.32
CA THR A 48 -46.44 21.66 -5.92
C THR A 48 -47.92 22.07 -5.93
N PRO A 49 -48.87 21.11 -6.05
CA PRO A 49 -50.27 21.42 -6.39
C PRO A 49 -50.99 22.31 -5.39
N ASN A 50 -50.66 22.18 -4.10
CA ASN A 50 -51.32 22.89 -3.02
C ASN A 50 -50.65 24.22 -2.65
N GLY A 51 -49.54 24.58 -3.32
CA GLY A 51 -48.67 25.70 -2.95
C GLY A 51 -47.98 25.54 -1.60
N ASN A 52 -46.65 25.69 -1.56
CA ASN A 52 -45.89 25.63 -0.30
C ASN A 52 -45.14 26.94 -0.07
N VAL A 53 -44.94 27.29 1.20
CA VAL A 53 -44.10 28.42 1.58
C VAL A 53 -42.62 28.12 1.32
N VAL A 54 -41.88 29.10 0.81
CA VAL A 54 -40.42 29.07 0.65
C VAL A 54 -39.83 30.01 1.70
N GLY A 55 -39.48 29.45 2.87
CA GLY A 55 -39.16 30.23 4.07
C GLY A 55 -40.35 30.30 5.02
N SER A 56 -40.69 31.51 5.46
CA SER A 56 -41.76 31.81 6.41
C SER A 56 -43.01 32.35 5.73
N ASN A 57 -44.14 32.14 6.41
CA ASN A 57 -45.47 32.55 5.96
C ASN A 57 -45.68 34.05 6.26
N VAL A 58 -46.51 34.76 5.49
CA VAL A 58 -47.13 35.98 6.03
C VAL A 58 -48.09 35.61 7.16
N ASP A 59 -48.42 36.59 8.01
CA ASP A 59 -49.42 36.42 9.07
C ASP A 59 -50.71 35.76 8.56
N GLU A 60 -51.18 34.76 9.30
CA GLU A 60 -52.33 33.90 9.00
C GLU A 60 -52.21 33.02 7.72
N GLY A 61 -51.32 33.35 6.78
CA GLY A 61 -51.00 32.55 5.60
C GLY A 61 -52.14 32.41 4.57
N LEU A 62 -51.94 31.52 3.60
CA LEU A 62 -52.88 31.31 2.47
C LEU A 62 -53.85 30.13 2.69
N SER A 63 -55.07 30.32 2.22
CA SER A 63 -56.16 29.33 2.14
C SER A 63 -56.29 28.75 0.73
N THR A 64 -55.95 29.52 -0.30
CA THR A 64 -56.05 29.16 -1.72
C THR A 64 -54.80 29.57 -2.48
N TYR A 65 -54.42 28.73 -3.44
CA TYR A 65 -53.20 28.86 -4.22
C TYR A 65 -53.48 28.67 -5.71
N PRO A 66 -52.76 29.38 -6.60
CA PRO A 66 -52.84 29.18 -8.03
C PRO A 66 -52.08 27.92 -8.46
N SER A 67 -52.46 27.38 -9.62
CA SER A 67 -51.77 26.26 -10.28
C SER A 67 -50.89 26.75 -11.43
N VAL A 68 -49.80 26.05 -11.72
CA VAL A 68 -48.94 26.32 -12.89
C VAL A 68 -49.24 25.35 -14.02
N SER A 69 -49.60 25.89 -15.19
CA SER A 69 -49.97 25.08 -16.37
C SER A 69 -48.81 24.92 -17.35
N ALA A 70 -48.03 25.98 -17.59
CA ALA A 70 -46.90 26.00 -18.52
C ALA A 70 -45.71 26.78 -17.95
N ILE A 71 -44.49 26.35 -18.28
CA ILE A 71 -43.24 27.09 -18.04
C ILE A 71 -42.33 26.88 -19.24
N THR A 72 -41.91 27.96 -19.89
CA THR A 72 -40.87 27.92 -20.92
C THR A 72 -39.67 28.78 -20.51
N ALA A 73 -38.49 28.46 -21.00
CA ALA A 73 -37.27 29.22 -20.74
C ALA A 73 -36.42 29.37 -22.01
N ASN A 74 -35.66 30.46 -22.11
CA ASN A 74 -34.61 30.61 -23.12
C ASN A 74 -33.31 29.91 -22.67
N TYR A 75 -32.44 29.64 -23.64
CA TYR A 75 -31.16 28.94 -23.44
C TYR A 75 -31.28 27.63 -22.63
N ALA A 76 -32.42 26.94 -22.76
CA ALA A 76 -32.65 25.65 -22.14
C ALA A 76 -31.96 24.54 -22.95
N ASP A 77 -31.32 23.59 -22.26
CA ASP A 77 -30.70 22.42 -22.88
C ASP A 77 -31.63 21.21 -22.69
N ASN A 78 -32.14 20.62 -23.78
CA ASN A 78 -33.10 19.50 -23.73
C ASN A 78 -34.26 19.72 -22.71
N GLY A 79 -34.76 20.95 -22.62
CA GLY A 79 -35.83 21.34 -21.68
C GLY A 79 -35.36 21.53 -20.22
N ARG A 80 -34.07 21.51 -19.93
CA ARG A 80 -33.47 21.83 -18.62
C ARG A 80 -33.09 23.32 -18.61
N ILE A 81 -33.46 24.06 -17.56
CA ILE A 81 -32.95 25.42 -17.35
C ILE A 81 -31.42 25.38 -17.11
N THR A 82 -30.71 26.38 -17.61
CA THR A 82 -29.23 26.45 -17.57
C THR A 82 -28.76 27.75 -16.94
N LYS A 83 -27.45 27.87 -16.68
CA LYS A 83 -26.83 29.14 -16.25
C LYS A 83 -26.98 30.29 -17.26
N GLN A 84 -27.26 29.97 -18.53
CA GLN A 84 -27.46 30.95 -19.60
C GLN A 84 -28.91 31.43 -19.71
N THR A 85 -29.87 30.77 -19.04
CA THR A 85 -31.26 31.21 -19.00
C THR A 85 -31.37 32.61 -18.37
N THR A 86 -31.96 33.53 -19.13
CA THR A 86 -32.19 34.94 -18.75
C THR A 86 -33.67 35.34 -18.81
N LYS A 87 -34.53 34.52 -19.42
CA LYS A 87 -35.97 34.71 -19.54
C LYS A 87 -36.71 33.42 -19.24
N MET A 88 -37.76 33.50 -18.44
CA MET A 88 -38.72 32.42 -18.24
C MET A 88 -40.13 32.94 -18.48
N THR A 89 -40.96 32.25 -19.25
CA THR A 89 -42.39 32.56 -19.34
C THR A 89 -43.15 31.55 -18.51
N VAL A 90 -43.89 32.03 -17.51
CA VAL A 90 -44.68 31.20 -16.58
C VAL A 90 -46.15 31.50 -16.79
N THR A 91 -46.97 30.44 -16.86
CA THR A 91 -48.42 30.54 -16.86
C THR A 91 -48.99 29.97 -15.56
N MET A 92 -49.54 30.84 -14.71
CA MET A 92 -50.33 30.47 -13.52
C MET A 92 -51.78 30.92 -13.65
N SER A 93 -52.69 30.09 -13.13
CA SER A 93 -54.14 30.37 -13.08
C SER A 93 -54.75 29.93 -11.75
N GLY A 94 -55.94 30.45 -11.43
CA GLY A 94 -56.63 30.22 -10.16
C GLY A 94 -56.60 31.44 -9.24
N THR A 95 -56.66 31.19 -7.94
CA THR A 95 -56.90 32.21 -6.90
C THR A 95 -55.77 32.20 -5.87
N ILE A 96 -55.33 33.39 -5.48
CA ILE A 96 -54.47 33.60 -4.30
C ILE A 96 -55.38 34.22 -3.23
N GLY A 97 -55.50 33.57 -2.07
CA GLY A 97 -56.34 34.06 -0.99
C GLY A 97 -55.81 33.72 0.39
N LEU A 98 -55.90 34.69 1.30
CA LEU A 98 -55.51 34.55 2.70
C LEU A 98 -56.47 33.64 3.47
N ARG A 99 -56.02 33.11 4.61
CA ARG A 99 -56.92 32.50 5.61
C ARG A 99 -57.71 33.55 6.37
N SER A 100 -57.08 34.71 6.61
CA SER A 100 -57.72 35.88 7.19
C SER A 100 -58.65 36.59 6.20
N SER A 101 -59.83 36.98 6.66
CA SER A 101 -60.64 38.02 6.01
C SER A 101 -60.30 39.44 6.48
N LYS A 102 -59.45 39.59 7.51
CA LYS A 102 -59.10 40.89 8.12
C LYS A 102 -57.84 41.52 7.52
N SER A 103 -56.95 40.70 6.97
CA SER A 103 -55.71 41.14 6.33
C SER A 103 -55.87 41.27 4.81
N THR A 104 -55.06 42.13 4.18
CA THR A 104 -55.14 42.42 2.73
C THR A 104 -53.78 42.23 2.06
N ILE A 105 -53.77 41.53 0.92
CA ILE A 105 -52.62 41.47 0.01
C ILE A 105 -52.50 42.82 -0.69
N THR A 106 -51.43 43.55 -0.38
CA THR A 106 -51.13 44.89 -0.93
C THR A 106 -50.29 44.82 -2.19
N LYS A 107 -49.48 43.77 -2.33
CA LYS A 107 -48.65 43.45 -3.49
C LYS A 107 -48.70 41.95 -3.74
N ALA A 108 -48.74 41.56 -5.01
CA ALA A 108 -48.57 40.18 -5.43
C ALA A 108 -47.89 40.16 -6.80
N TYR A 109 -46.80 39.41 -6.94
CA TYR A 109 -46.01 39.31 -8.17
C TYR A 109 -45.58 37.87 -8.41
N TYR A 110 -45.33 37.51 -9.68
CA TYR A 110 -44.49 36.35 -9.98
C TYR A 110 -43.14 36.49 -9.28
N ASP A 111 -42.59 35.37 -8.83
CA ASP A 111 -41.23 35.32 -8.32
C ASP A 111 -40.59 33.95 -8.67
N ILE A 112 -39.33 34.02 -9.07
CA ILE A 112 -38.45 32.88 -9.33
C ILE A 112 -37.34 33.01 -8.31
N MET A 113 -37.16 32.03 -7.43
CA MET A 113 -36.41 32.24 -6.19
C MET A 113 -35.61 31.00 -5.78
N THR A 114 -34.57 31.19 -4.98
CA THR A 114 -33.94 30.11 -4.20
C THR A 114 -34.59 30.00 -2.83
N LYS A 115 -34.09 29.05 -2.01
CA LYS A 115 -34.31 29.09 -0.56
C LYS A 115 -33.90 30.46 0.04
N PRO A 116 -34.43 30.84 1.21
CA PRO A 116 -33.98 32.04 1.91
C PRO A 116 -32.46 32.02 2.20
N ALA A 117 -31.86 33.20 2.23
CA ALA A 117 -30.56 33.40 2.87
C ALA A 117 -30.65 33.16 4.39
N SER A 118 -29.52 32.98 5.07
CA SER A 118 -29.42 32.71 6.53
C SER A 118 -30.28 33.62 7.38
N ASP A 119 -30.34 34.90 7.01
CA ASP A 119 -30.94 35.99 7.78
C ASP A 119 -32.23 36.51 7.12
N SER A 120 -32.80 35.75 6.17
CA SER A 120 -34.05 36.06 5.49
C SER A 120 -35.16 35.07 5.84
N PHE A 121 -36.36 35.60 6.02
CA PHE A 121 -37.58 34.81 6.16
C PHE A 121 -38.29 34.55 4.82
N THR A 122 -37.83 35.13 3.70
CA THR A 122 -38.38 34.88 2.36
C THR A 122 -37.34 34.33 1.40
N GLY A 123 -37.80 33.59 0.39
CA GLY A 123 -36.96 33.06 -0.69
C GLY A 123 -36.18 34.18 -1.38
N THR A 124 -34.92 33.93 -1.72
CA THR A 124 -34.09 34.94 -2.38
C THR A 124 -34.47 35.02 -3.85
N THR A 125 -34.94 36.17 -4.32
CA THR A 125 -35.36 36.32 -5.72
C THR A 125 -34.18 36.21 -6.67
N LEU A 126 -34.40 35.51 -7.79
CA LEU A 126 -33.53 35.42 -8.96
C LEU A 126 -34.04 36.33 -10.10
N MET A 127 -35.11 37.07 -9.87
CA MET A 127 -35.66 38.07 -10.79
C MET A 127 -34.71 39.26 -10.91
N THR A 128 -34.50 39.74 -12.13
CA THR A 128 -33.72 40.97 -12.40
C THR A 128 -34.59 42.22 -12.58
N THR A 129 -35.90 42.04 -12.75
CA THR A 129 -36.90 43.11 -12.89
C THR A 129 -38.20 42.71 -12.19
N THR A 130 -38.88 43.66 -11.54
CA THR A 130 -40.21 43.43 -10.93
C THR A 130 -41.26 43.09 -12.00
N PRO A 131 -41.97 41.95 -11.91
CA PRO A 131 -43.05 41.60 -12.84
C PRO A 131 -44.30 42.48 -12.72
N ALA A 132 -45.26 42.27 -13.61
CA ALA A 132 -46.57 42.92 -13.49
C ALA A 132 -47.35 42.35 -12.29
N SER A 133 -47.99 43.23 -11.52
CA SER A 133 -48.78 42.83 -10.35
C SER A 133 -49.89 41.85 -10.72
N LEU A 134 -49.95 40.71 -10.03
CA LEU A 134 -51.00 39.70 -10.15
C LEU A 134 -52.36 40.25 -9.69
N GLY A 135 -52.40 40.95 -8.55
CA GLY A 135 -53.60 41.49 -7.95
C GLY A 135 -53.38 42.00 -6.52
N SER A 136 -54.48 42.30 -5.84
CA SER A 136 -54.55 42.80 -4.46
C SER A 136 -55.93 42.48 -3.87
N GLY A 137 -56.05 42.48 -2.54
CA GLY A 137 -57.28 42.11 -1.81
C GLY A 137 -57.03 41.01 -0.78
N ASN A 138 -58.06 40.58 -0.03
CA ASN A 138 -57.92 39.42 0.86
C ASN A 138 -57.89 38.09 0.06
N SER A 139 -58.56 38.06 -1.09
CA SER A 139 -58.54 36.97 -2.07
C SER A 139 -58.79 37.53 -3.47
N PHE A 140 -58.06 37.06 -4.47
CA PHE A 140 -58.24 37.47 -5.86
C PHE A 140 -57.88 36.34 -6.85
N SER A 141 -58.61 36.30 -7.97
CA SER A 141 -58.31 35.40 -9.09
C SER A 141 -57.38 36.07 -10.09
N ILE A 142 -56.40 35.33 -10.62
CA ILE A 142 -55.45 35.84 -11.62
C ILE A 142 -56.20 36.06 -12.94
N SER A 143 -56.37 37.34 -13.34
CA SER A 143 -57.05 37.71 -14.58
C SER A 143 -56.33 37.13 -15.79
N SER A 144 -57.06 36.74 -16.84
CA SER A 144 -56.51 36.13 -18.07
C SER A 144 -55.32 36.91 -18.66
N SER A 145 -55.42 38.24 -18.66
CA SER A 145 -54.36 39.18 -19.09
C SER A 145 -53.06 39.14 -18.26
N LYS A 146 -53.07 38.51 -17.09
CA LYS A 146 -51.95 38.39 -16.15
C LYS A 146 -51.51 36.94 -15.92
N GLN A 147 -52.26 35.96 -16.45
CA GLN A 147 -51.98 34.54 -16.25
C GLN A 147 -50.65 34.12 -16.85
N THR A 148 -50.21 34.73 -17.95
CA THR A 148 -48.89 34.45 -18.55
C THR A 148 -48.02 35.70 -18.45
N GLN A 149 -46.81 35.57 -17.88
CA GLN A 149 -45.81 36.63 -17.85
C GLN A 149 -44.43 36.11 -18.23
N THR A 150 -43.70 36.89 -19.02
CA THR A 150 -42.27 36.67 -19.29
C THR A 150 -41.46 37.41 -18.24
N LEU A 151 -40.60 36.67 -17.54
CA LEU A 151 -39.87 37.03 -16.34
C LEU A 151 -38.37 37.08 -16.67
N ALA A 152 -37.71 38.20 -16.38
CA ALA A 152 -36.25 38.31 -16.53
C ALA A 152 -35.55 37.75 -15.29
N VAL A 153 -34.64 36.79 -15.47
CA VAL A 153 -33.99 36.02 -14.40
C VAL A 153 -32.46 36.01 -14.53
N ASN A 154 -31.75 35.68 -13.45
CA ASN A 154 -30.31 35.46 -13.45
C ASN A 154 -29.94 34.11 -12.83
N PHE A 155 -29.55 33.14 -13.67
CA PHE A 155 -29.15 31.80 -13.25
C PHE A 155 -27.63 31.54 -13.33
N GLN A 156 -26.77 32.56 -13.41
CA GLN A 156 -25.31 32.36 -13.54
C GLN A 156 -24.71 31.45 -12.45
N ASN A 157 -25.29 31.46 -11.25
CA ASN A 157 -24.89 30.63 -10.10
C ASN A 157 -25.79 29.38 -9.90
N ILE A 158 -26.39 28.81 -10.96
CA ILE A 158 -27.38 27.71 -10.88
C ILE A 158 -26.92 26.53 -10.02
N LYS A 159 -25.63 26.14 -10.14
CA LYS A 159 -24.95 25.10 -9.36
C LYS A 159 -25.14 25.23 -7.84
N THR A 160 -25.15 26.45 -7.32
CA THR A 160 -25.35 26.74 -5.88
C THR A 160 -26.77 27.23 -5.55
N ALA A 161 -27.57 27.57 -6.57
CA ALA A 161 -28.92 28.10 -6.43
C ALA A 161 -30.00 27.02 -6.35
N LEU A 162 -29.74 25.81 -6.86
CA LEU A 162 -30.71 24.72 -6.86
C LEU A 162 -31.05 24.25 -5.42
N PRO A 163 -32.32 23.93 -5.12
CA PRO A 163 -33.48 23.99 -6.02
C PRO A 163 -33.96 25.43 -6.30
N ILE A 164 -34.35 25.68 -7.55
CA ILE A 164 -34.96 26.94 -8.00
C ILE A 164 -36.48 26.78 -7.96
N TYR A 165 -37.14 27.60 -7.16
CA TYR A 165 -38.59 27.59 -6.97
C TYR A 165 -39.27 28.55 -7.95
N VAL A 166 -40.40 28.11 -8.50
CA VAL A 166 -41.28 28.90 -9.36
C VAL A 166 -42.55 29.19 -8.58
N GLY A 167 -42.96 30.46 -8.52
CA GLY A 167 -44.23 30.83 -7.92
C GLY A 167 -44.41 32.33 -7.81
N PHE A 168 -44.66 32.80 -6.59
CA PHE A 168 -45.09 34.18 -6.35
C PHE A 168 -44.68 34.71 -4.97
N ARG A 169 -44.52 36.03 -4.91
CA ARG A 169 -44.29 36.81 -3.69
C ARG A 169 -45.50 37.69 -3.42
N ILE A 170 -45.93 37.76 -2.16
CA ILE A 170 -46.97 38.69 -1.70
C ILE A 170 -46.48 39.57 -0.55
N THR A 171 -47.12 40.72 -0.37
CA THR A 171 -46.94 41.57 0.82
C THR A 171 -48.28 41.76 1.54
N VAL A 172 -48.33 41.41 2.83
CA VAL A 172 -49.50 41.53 3.70
C VAL A 172 -49.07 42.28 4.96
N ASN A 173 -49.79 43.34 5.33
CA ASN A 173 -49.49 44.18 6.51
C ASN A 173 -48.02 44.66 6.59
N GLY A 174 -47.37 44.85 5.43
CA GLY A 174 -45.95 45.23 5.32
C GLY A 174 -44.95 44.07 5.35
N GLN A 175 -45.38 42.85 5.71
CA GLN A 175 -44.55 41.64 5.70
C GLN A 175 -44.61 40.94 4.35
N GLU A 176 -43.48 40.42 3.87
CA GLU A 176 -43.42 39.63 2.65
C GLU A 176 -43.50 38.13 2.93
N GLY A 177 -44.12 37.39 2.01
CA GLY A 177 -44.11 35.92 2.00
C GLY A 177 -43.99 35.38 0.59
N THR A 178 -43.28 34.27 0.47
CA THR A 178 -42.90 33.64 -0.80
C THR A 178 -43.45 32.24 -0.88
N TYR A 179 -44.07 31.90 -2.02
CA TYR A 179 -44.73 30.61 -2.22
C TYR A 179 -44.32 30.00 -3.56
N GLN A 180 -44.07 28.68 -3.55
CA GLN A 180 -43.82 27.88 -4.74
C GLN A 180 -45.13 27.25 -5.25
N VAL A 181 -45.27 27.17 -6.57
CA VAL A 181 -46.20 26.28 -7.29
C VAL A 181 -45.45 25.13 -7.98
N GLY A 182 -44.11 25.17 -7.96
CA GLY A 182 -43.23 24.07 -8.33
C GLY A 182 -41.75 24.44 -8.13
N LYS A 183 -40.85 23.50 -8.40
CA LYS A 183 -39.39 23.68 -8.27
C LYS A 183 -38.62 22.91 -9.32
N PHE A 184 -37.49 23.45 -9.76
CA PHE A 184 -36.42 22.73 -10.45
C PHE A 184 -35.42 22.24 -9.42
N SER A 185 -35.14 20.93 -9.41
CA SER A 185 -34.10 20.33 -8.55
C SER A 185 -32.86 19.99 -9.37
N ALA A 186 -31.71 19.80 -8.72
CA ALA A 186 -30.57 19.16 -9.36
C ALA A 186 -30.94 17.71 -9.69
N GLN A 187 -30.59 17.24 -10.90
CA GLN A 187 -30.58 15.83 -11.22
C GLN A 187 -29.30 15.19 -10.67
N THR A 188 -29.43 13.94 -10.21
CA THR A 188 -28.31 13.19 -9.63
C THR A 188 -27.47 12.57 -10.75
N LEU A 189 -26.26 13.06 -10.94
CA LEU A 189 -25.27 12.42 -11.81
C LEU A 189 -24.73 11.14 -11.15
N SER A 190 -24.20 10.23 -11.96
CA SER A 190 -23.70 8.92 -11.48
C SER A 190 -22.26 8.65 -11.96
N PRO A 191 -21.27 9.45 -11.51
CA PRO A 191 -19.87 9.14 -11.75
C PRO A 191 -19.49 7.78 -11.16
N LYS A 192 -18.36 7.23 -11.62
CA LYS A 192 -17.74 6.04 -11.04
C LYS A 192 -16.24 6.28 -10.91
N ILE A 193 -15.62 5.63 -9.93
CA ILE A 193 -14.17 5.45 -9.85
C ILE A 193 -13.87 4.04 -10.37
N THR A 194 -12.82 3.87 -11.16
CA THR A 194 -12.43 2.58 -11.75
C THR A 194 -11.08 2.08 -11.21
N GLY A 195 -11.03 0.78 -10.91
CA GLY A 195 -9.87 0.14 -10.28
C GLY A 195 -9.82 0.30 -8.76
N THR A 196 -8.82 -0.33 -8.15
CA THR A 196 -8.50 -0.17 -6.72
C THR A 196 -7.60 1.04 -6.55
N LEU A 197 -7.95 1.96 -5.66
CA LEU A 197 -7.07 3.06 -5.25
C LEU A 197 -6.08 2.57 -4.19
N TYR A 198 -4.81 2.95 -4.35
CA TYR A 198 -3.74 2.72 -3.40
C TYR A 198 -3.21 4.01 -2.77
N SER A 199 -2.66 3.93 -1.56
CA SER A 199 -2.06 5.08 -0.86
C SER A 199 -0.95 5.79 -1.63
N THR A 200 -0.32 5.13 -2.61
CA THR A 200 0.72 5.71 -3.48
C THR A 200 0.19 6.28 -4.79
N ASP A 201 -1.09 6.12 -5.12
CA ASP A 201 -1.64 6.62 -6.38
C ASP A 201 -1.70 8.15 -6.39
N THR A 202 -1.30 8.74 -7.51
CA THR A 202 -1.35 10.19 -7.78
C THR A 202 -2.45 10.57 -8.78
N VAL A 203 -3.21 9.57 -9.24
CA VAL A 203 -4.19 9.71 -10.33
C VAL A 203 -5.43 8.88 -10.01
N ILE A 204 -6.61 9.48 -10.14
CA ILE A 204 -7.90 8.78 -10.06
C ILE A 204 -8.48 8.65 -11.46
N LYS A 205 -8.96 7.46 -11.82
CA LYS A 205 -9.63 7.20 -13.09
C LYS A 205 -11.08 6.80 -12.87
N GLY A 206 -11.91 7.01 -13.88
CA GLY A 206 -13.31 6.67 -13.78
C GLY A 206 -14.13 6.99 -15.02
N THR A 207 -15.45 6.97 -14.84
CA THR A 207 -16.43 7.31 -15.88
C THR A 207 -17.43 8.34 -15.35
N GLY A 208 -17.97 9.17 -16.23
CA GLY A 208 -19.03 10.15 -15.94
C GLY A 208 -19.79 10.54 -17.21
N THR A 209 -20.56 11.61 -17.19
CA THR A 209 -21.21 12.16 -18.37
C THR A 209 -20.23 13.05 -19.17
N PRO A 210 -20.06 12.84 -20.49
CA PRO A 210 -19.15 13.64 -21.32
C PRO A 210 -19.33 15.16 -21.17
N GLY A 211 -18.23 15.90 -21.05
CA GLY A 211 -18.23 17.36 -20.91
C GLY A 211 -18.39 17.87 -19.46
N ASN A 212 -18.81 17.03 -18.52
CA ASN A 212 -18.93 17.43 -17.12
C ASN A 212 -17.57 17.57 -16.43
N THR A 213 -17.54 18.36 -15.35
CA THR A 213 -16.35 18.58 -14.53
C THR A 213 -16.30 17.59 -13.38
N ILE A 214 -15.15 16.96 -13.18
CA ILE A 214 -14.83 16.07 -12.06
C ILE A 214 -13.88 16.80 -11.11
N SER A 215 -14.17 16.73 -9.81
CA SER A 215 -13.31 17.16 -8.70
C SER A 215 -13.21 16.05 -7.64
N SER A 216 -12.42 16.22 -6.59
CA SER A 216 -12.35 15.27 -5.48
C SER A 216 -12.23 15.96 -4.11
N ASN A 217 -12.43 15.19 -3.04
CA ASN A 217 -12.14 15.62 -1.67
C ASN A 217 -10.63 15.62 -1.31
N VAL A 218 -9.73 15.29 -2.24
CA VAL A 218 -8.28 15.21 -1.97
C VAL A 218 -7.63 16.60 -2.03
N ASN A 219 -7.88 17.32 -3.12
CA ASN A 219 -7.36 18.67 -3.35
C ASN A 219 -8.24 19.40 -4.40
N GLY A 220 -7.94 20.69 -4.65
CA GLY A 220 -8.71 21.53 -5.57
C GLY A 220 -8.50 21.26 -7.07
N VAL A 221 -7.85 20.17 -7.46
CA VAL A 221 -7.65 19.86 -8.89
C VAL A 221 -8.95 19.33 -9.50
N THR A 222 -9.20 19.70 -10.76
CA THR A 222 -10.33 19.24 -11.55
C THR A 222 -9.88 18.64 -12.88
N THR A 223 -10.77 17.90 -13.53
CA THR A 223 -10.63 17.41 -14.91
C THR A 223 -12.00 17.42 -15.59
N THR A 224 -12.05 17.29 -16.90
CA THR A 224 -13.30 17.15 -17.66
C THR A 224 -13.47 15.70 -18.10
N VAL A 225 -14.71 15.19 -18.09
CA VAL A 225 -15.03 13.88 -18.68
C VAL A 225 -14.91 13.96 -20.21
N GLY A 226 -14.14 13.07 -20.80
CA GLY A 226 -13.93 12.97 -22.24
C GLY A 226 -15.20 12.59 -23.01
N SER A 227 -15.15 12.74 -24.33
CA SER A 227 -16.24 12.33 -25.24
C SER A 227 -16.51 10.82 -25.23
N ASP A 228 -15.56 10.02 -24.72
CA ASP A 228 -15.68 8.58 -24.50
C ASP A 228 -16.35 8.22 -23.15
N GLY A 229 -16.75 9.22 -22.35
CA GLY A 229 -17.34 9.04 -21.03
C GLY A 229 -16.34 8.71 -19.93
N THR A 230 -15.03 8.77 -20.19
CA THR A 230 -13.98 8.49 -19.19
C THR A 230 -13.35 9.77 -18.64
N TYR A 231 -12.73 9.69 -17.46
CA TYR A 231 -11.91 10.79 -16.94
C TYR A 231 -10.62 10.26 -16.29
N THR A 232 -9.61 11.14 -16.26
CA THR A 232 -8.35 10.94 -15.53
C THR A 232 -8.06 12.21 -14.75
N LEU A 233 -8.24 12.16 -13.43
CA LEU A 233 -7.96 13.25 -12.49
C LEU A 233 -6.54 13.08 -11.94
N ASN A 234 -5.60 13.88 -12.44
CA ASN A 234 -4.21 13.87 -11.96
C ASN A 234 -4.08 14.80 -10.75
N LEU A 235 -3.85 14.24 -9.57
CA LEU A 235 -3.80 14.96 -8.31
C LEU A 235 -2.47 15.69 -8.08
N GLY A 236 -1.40 15.30 -8.76
CA GLY A 236 -0.04 15.76 -8.50
C GLY A 236 0.59 15.26 -7.19
N THR A 237 -0.21 14.72 -6.26
CA THR A 237 0.19 14.23 -4.94
C THR A 237 -0.40 12.84 -4.67
N ALA A 238 0.30 12.01 -3.90
CA ALA A 238 -0.19 10.69 -3.53
C ALA A 238 -1.38 10.76 -2.56
N LEU A 239 -2.29 9.77 -2.61
CA LEU A 239 -3.45 9.67 -1.70
C LEU A 239 -3.05 9.53 -0.21
N GLY A 240 -1.85 9.05 0.08
CA GLY A 240 -1.26 9.05 1.42
C GLY A 240 -2.06 8.24 2.43
N SER A 241 -2.40 8.86 3.56
CA SER A 241 -3.12 8.22 4.68
C SER A 241 -4.64 8.32 4.59
N LEU A 242 -5.21 8.73 3.46
CA LEU A 242 -6.65 8.72 3.25
C LEU A 242 -7.20 7.28 3.32
N SER A 243 -8.38 7.11 3.92
CA SER A 243 -9.11 5.82 3.95
C SER A 243 -10.11 5.69 2.81
N SER A 244 -10.58 6.81 2.26
CA SER A 244 -11.46 6.88 1.10
C SER A 244 -11.25 8.19 0.33
N VAL A 245 -11.64 8.14 -0.95
CA VAL A 245 -11.77 9.32 -1.81
C VAL A 245 -13.19 9.40 -2.32
N THR A 246 -13.75 10.60 -2.30
CA THR A 246 -15.00 10.95 -2.97
C THR A 246 -14.69 11.84 -4.16
N VAL A 247 -15.09 11.43 -5.35
CA VAL A 247 -15.15 12.31 -6.53
C VAL A 247 -16.54 12.95 -6.62
N THR A 248 -16.58 14.18 -7.11
CA THR A 248 -17.82 14.91 -7.41
C THR A 248 -17.83 15.27 -8.89
N GLU A 249 -18.88 14.85 -9.58
CA GLU A 249 -19.20 15.26 -10.94
C GLU A 249 -20.20 16.41 -10.91
N VAL A 250 -19.99 17.42 -11.76
CA VAL A 250 -20.90 18.54 -11.95
C VAL A 250 -21.02 18.89 -13.43
N ASP A 251 -22.27 19.02 -13.89
CA ASP A 251 -22.61 19.74 -15.11
C ASP A 251 -22.57 21.25 -14.82
N GLU A 252 -21.54 21.93 -15.33
CA GLU A 252 -21.35 23.37 -15.16
C GLU A 252 -22.33 24.23 -15.97
N VAL A 253 -23.22 23.64 -16.78
CA VAL A 253 -24.28 24.32 -17.54
C VAL A 253 -25.62 24.26 -16.79
N THR A 254 -26.00 23.09 -16.27
CA THR A 254 -27.32 22.87 -15.62
C THR A 254 -27.27 22.94 -14.09
N GLY A 255 -26.10 22.77 -13.47
CA GLY A 255 -25.93 22.63 -12.03
C GLY A 255 -26.23 21.22 -11.48
N ASP A 256 -26.56 20.27 -12.35
CA ASP A 256 -26.77 18.86 -12.00
C ASP A 256 -25.45 18.25 -11.52
N ASN A 257 -25.51 17.40 -10.49
CA ASN A 257 -24.31 16.94 -9.77
C ASN A 257 -24.48 15.56 -9.15
N GLY A 258 -23.37 14.91 -8.85
CA GLY A 258 -23.35 13.57 -8.26
C GLY A 258 -21.98 13.20 -7.70
N THR A 259 -21.92 12.13 -6.92
CA THR A 259 -20.68 11.71 -6.24
C THR A 259 -20.48 10.21 -6.29
N ALA A 260 -19.21 9.78 -6.34
CA ALA A 260 -18.82 8.39 -6.13
C ALA A 260 -17.68 8.32 -5.11
N THR A 261 -17.71 7.31 -4.24
CA THR A 261 -16.71 7.10 -3.19
C THR A 261 -16.06 5.74 -3.36
N ALA A 262 -14.73 5.70 -3.28
CA ALA A 262 -13.93 4.47 -3.27
C ALA A 262 -13.03 4.44 -2.02
N THR A 263 -12.75 3.24 -1.52
CA THR A 263 -11.77 3.04 -0.44
C THR A 263 -10.35 3.12 -0.99
N VAL A 264 -9.42 3.61 -0.16
CA VAL A 264 -7.99 3.65 -0.47
C VAL A 264 -7.30 2.51 0.29
N THR A 265 -6.58 1.67 -0.44
CA THR A 265 -5.85 0.53 0.12
C THR A 265 -4.42 0.94 0.46
N PRO A 266 -3.97 0.83 1.72
CA PRO A 266 -2.57 1.07 2.06
C PRO A 266 -1.68 0.08 1.32
N LYS A 267 -0.77 0.59 0.48
CA LYS A 267 0.23 -0.24 -0.19
C LYS A 267 1.34 -0.61 0.79
N LYS A 268 1.84 -1.84 0.71
CA LYS A 268 2.82 -2.41 1.63
C LYS A 268 3.90 -3.15 0.87
N LEU A 269 5.06 -3.31 1.51
CA LEU A 269 6.06 -4.28 1.08
C LEU A 269 5.60 -5.70 1.43
N ASN A 270 5.91 -6.66 0.57
CA ASN A 270 5.78 -8.07 0.90
C ASN A 270 6.93 -8.45 1.85
N ILE A 271 6.69 -9.36 2.80
CA ILE A 271 7.73 -9.92 3.67
C ILE A 271 7.56 -11.41 3.86
N THR A 272 8.67 -12.14 3.77
CA THR A 272 8.75 -13.59 3.94
C THR A 272 9.87 -13.94 4.90
N SER A 273 9.87 -15.18 5.40
CA SER A 273 10.94 -15.75 6.22
C SER A 273 10.99 -17.25 5.99
N SER A 274 12.19 -17.81 5.81
CA SER A 274 12.39 -19.26 5.66
C SER A 274 12.15 -20.05 6.94
N LYS A 275 12.24 -19.40 8.11
CA LYS A 275 11.98 -19.98 9.43
C LYS A 275 11.05 -19.09 10.25
N THR A 276 10.31 -19.70 11.17
CA THR A 276 9.50 -19.01 12.20
C THR A 276 10.14 -19.06 13.58
N ALA A 277 11.16 -19.90 13.76
CA ALA A 277 11.95 -19.99 14.98
C ALA A 277 13.44 -20.08 14.66
N VAL A 278 14.27 -19.52 15.55
CA VAL A 278 15.73 -19.65 15.53
C VAL A 278 16.25 -19.91 16.94
N ASP A 279 17.40 -20.57 17.02
CA ASP A 279 18.13 -20.76 18.26
C ASP A 279 19.22 -19.68 18.39
N VAL A 280 19.48 -19.23 19.61
CA VAL A 280 20.61 -18.37 19.97
C VAL A 280 21.45 -19.07 21.03
N TYR A 281 22.77 -18.99 20.90
CA TYR A 281 23.72 -19.62 21.83
C TYR A 281 24.51 -18.56 22.62
N PRO A 282 25.12 -18.91 23.77
CA PRO A 282 25.89 -17.96 24.57
C PRO A 282 26.99 -17.24 23.79
N GLY A 283 27.64 -17.92 22.84
CA GLY A 283 28.67 -17.33 21.97
C GLY A 283 28.18 -16.50 20.79
N ASP A 284 26.87 -16.43 20.54
CA ASP A 284 26.28 -15.48 19.59
C ASP A 284 26.10 -14.11 20.25
N LEU A 285 25.68 -14.09 21.53
CA LEU A 285 25.35 -12.87 22.30
C LEU A 285 26.48 -11.83 22.29
N ASP A 286 27.74 -12.28 22.28
CA ASP A 286 28.93 -11.42 22.20
C ASP A 286 28.93 -10.48 20.97
N SER A 287 28.18 -10.84 19.91
CA SER A 287 27.99 -10.03 18.70
C SER A 287 26.67 -9.24 18.67
N LEU A 288 25.74 -9.53 19.59
CA LEU A 288 24.38 -8.98 19.61
C LEU A 288 24.27 -7.77 20.54
N THR A 289 25.18 -6.80 20.38
CA THR A 289 25.38 -5.67 21.31
C THR A 289 24.37 -4.53 21.18
N SER A 290 23.48 -4.57 20.18
CA SER A 290 22.43 -3.56 19.97
C SER A 290 21.21 -4.16 19.27
N ASP A 291 20.07 -3.46 19.31
CA ASP A 291 18.85 -3.88 18.61
C ASP A 291 19.08 -4.04 17.10
N SER A 292 19.89 -3.17 16.50
CA SER A 292 20.28 -3.28 15.08
C SER A 292 21.12 -4.53 14.79
N ALA A 293 22.01 -4.92 15.69
CA ALA A 293 22.80 -6.15 15.57
C ALA A 293 21.91 -7.40 15.72
N VAL A 294 20.97 -7.39 16.66
CA VAL A 294 19.97 -8.47 16.81
C VAL A 294 19.11 -8.60 15.56
N VAL A 295 18.59 -7.51 15.00
CA VAL A 295 17.79 -7.54 13.76
C VAL A 295 18.60 -8.07 12.58
N ALA A 296 19.84 -7.59 12.39
CA ALA A 296 20.71 -8.07 11.31
C ALA A 296 21.04 -9.57 11.43
N TRP A 297 21.34 -10.05 12.64
CA TRP A 297 21.51 -11.48 12.92
C TRP A 297 20.23 -12.26 12.63
N LEU A 298 19.08 -11.79 13.12
CA LEU A 298 17.80 -12.47 13.00
C LEU A 298 17.34 -12.58 11.54
N VAL A 299 17.51 -11.51 10.76
CA VAL A 299 17.25 -11.49 9.31
C VAL A 299 18.08 -12.57 8.60
N LYS A 300 19.37 -12.71 8.94
CA LYS A 300 20.24 -13.76 8.39
C LYS A 300 19.83 -15.16 8.85
N GLN A 301 19.56 -15.36 10.14
CA GLN A 301 19.30 -16.70 10.69
C GLN A 301 17.93 -17.27 10.29
N ALA A 302 16.91 -16.42 10.23
CA ALA A 302 15.56 -16.80 9.82
C ALA A 302 15.35 -16.71 8.30
N GLY A 303 16.26 -16.08 7.56
CA GLY A 303 16.14 -15.89 6.12
C GLY A 303 14.98 -14.95 5.78
N ILE A 304 14.94 -13.79 6.43
CA ILE A 304 13.90 -12.77 6.22
C ILE A 304 14.20 -12.00 4.94
N VAL A 305 13.21 -11.93 4.06
CA VAL A 305 13.30 -11.15 2.82
C VAL A 305 12.01 -10.35 2.65
N ALA A 306 12.14 -9.03 2.54
CA ALA A 306 11.06 -8.15 2.10
C ALA A 306 11.35 -7.60 0.69
N THR A 307 10.28 -7.39 -0.08
CA THR A 307 10.33 -6.93 -1.47
C THR A 307 9.25 -5.89 -1.73
N ASN A 308 9.57 -4.88 -2.54
CA ASN A 308 8.58 -3.94 -3.04
C ASN A 308 7.92 -4.53 -4.29
N PRO A 309 6.58 -4.71 -4.32
CA PRO A 309 5.89 -5.28 -5.48
C PRO A 309 5.94 -4.39 -6.73
N ASP A 310 6.21 -3.09 -6.59
CA ASP A 310 6.26 -2.12 -7.69
C ASP A 310 7.68 -1.81 -8.18
N SER A 311 8.71 -2.15 -7.39
CA SER A 311 10.09 -1.75 -7.68
C SER A 311 11.10 -2.79 -7.16
N ALA A 312 11.65 -3.58 -8.08
CA ALA A 312 12.68 -4.57 -7.76
C ALA A 312 14.01 -3.95 -7.28
N THR A 313 14.19 -2.64 -7.40
CA THR A 313 15.41 -1.90 -7.00
C THR A 313 15.23 -1.09 -5.71
N ASP A 314 14.07 -1.15 -5.06
CA ASP A 314 13.84 -0.44 -3.79
C ASP A 314 14.76 -0.98 -2.69
N THR A 315 15.57 -0.11 -2.08
CA THR A 315 16.51 -0.52 -1.03
C THR A 315 15.77 -0.75 0.27
N ILE A 316 15.79 -1.99 0.76
CA ILE A 316 15.09 -2.42 1.97
C ILE A 316 16.02 -2.40 3.18
N THR A 317 15.57 -1.73 4.23
CA THR A 317 16.14 -1.79 5.59
C THR A 317 15.22 -2.60 6.50
N TYR A 318 15.76 -3.22 7.55
CA TYR A 318 14.98 -4.02 8.51
C TYR A 318 15.04 -3.41 9.91
N ALA A 319 13.93 -3.48 10.62
CA ALA A 319 13.81 -3.05 12.02
C ALA A 319 12.84 -3.98 12.78
N ALA A 320 12.86 -3.92 14.11
CA ALA A 320 11.88 -4.60 14.97
C ALA A 320 10.85 -3.60 15.54
N LYS A 321 9.69 -4.10 15.97
CA LYS A 321 8.75 -3.30 16.78
C LYS A 321 9.20 -3.15 18.23
N GLU A 322 9.90 -4.15 18.75
CA GLU A 322 10.42 -4.20 20.11
C GLU A 322 11.77 -3.49 20.23
N THR A 323 12.01 -2.86 21.38
CA THR A 323 13.30 -2.28 21.76
C THR A 323 13.98 -3.07 22.88
N GLY A 324 15.28 -2.84 23.11
CA GLY A 324 16.07 -3.49 24.17
C GLY A 324 16.30 -4.98 23.92
N LEU A 325 16.35 -5.38 22.65
CA LEU A 325 16.49 -6.77 22.19
C LEU A 325 17.79 -7.41 22.70
N ALA A 326 18.90 -6.68 22.65
CA ALA A 326 20.21 -7.17 23.11
C ALA A 326 20.15 -7.62 24.58
N SER A 327 19.61 -6.76 25.45
CA SER A 327 19.40 -7.04 26.88
C SER A 327 18.39 -8.17 27.10
N LYS A 328 17.29 -8.20 26.33
CA LYS A 328 16.27 -9.26 26.42
C LYS A 328 16.85 -10.64 26.09
N LEU A 329 17.60 -10.78 25.00
CA LEU A 329 18.24 -12.05 24.63
C LEU A 329 19.31 -12.46 25.64
N SER A 330 20.09 -11.50 26.16
CA SER A 330 21.11 -11.77 27.19
C SER A 330 20.53 -12.18 28.55
N ALA A 331 19.27 -11.85 28.81
CA ALA A 331 18.54 -12.21 30.03
C ALA A 331 17.75 -13.53 29.92
N LEU A 332 17.73 -14.19 28.76
CA LEU A 332 17.09 -15.50 28.61
C LEU A 332 17.89 -16.58 29.32
N ALA A 333 17.24 -17.29 30.24
CA ALA A 333 17.73 -18.57 30.74
C ALA A 333 17.74 -19.61 29.61
N VAL A 334 18.60 -20.64 29.71
CA VAL A 334 18.64 -21.78 28.78
C VAL A 334 17.26 -22.44 28.70
N GLY A 335 16.78 -22.69 27.48
CA GLY A 335 15.43 -23.16 27.17
C GLY A 335 14.35 -22.07 27.16
N GLY A 336 14.64 -20.88 27.70
CA GLY A 336 13.79 -19.71 27.60
C GLY A 336 13.70 -19.16 26.17
N SER A 337 12.58 -18.55 25.84
CA SER A 337 12.34 -17.98 24.51
C SER A 337 11.64 -16.61 24.56
N THR A 338 11.75 -15.88 23.46
CA THR A 338 11.06 -14.60 23.25
C THR A 338 10.63 -14.46 21.79
N THR A 339 9.75 -13.53 21.48
CA THR A 339 9.32 -13.23 20.10
C THR A 339 9.78 -11.83 19.69
N ILE A 340 10.22 -11.71 18.44
CA ILE A 340 10.67 -10.46 17.83
C ILE A 340 9.91 -10.25 16.52
N ASN A 341 9.33 -9.06 16.34
CA ASN A 341 8.49 -8.72 15.19
C ASN A 341 9.27 -7.83 14.21
N VAL A 342 9.96 -8.46 13.26
CA VAL A 342 10.80 -7.78 12.26
C VAL A 342 9.96 -7.32 11.07
N TYR A 343 10.12 -6.08 10.63
CA TYR A 343 9.52 -5.55 9.41
C TYR A 343 10.58 -4.94 8.48
N GLY A 344 10.26 -4.90 7.19
CA GLY A 344 11.03 -4.19 6.18
C GLY A 344 10.51 -2.77 5.96
N LYS A 345 11.40 -1.83 5.71
CA LYS A 345 11.10 -0.45 5.28
C LYS A 345 11.92 -0.12 4.04
N GLY A 346 11.23 0.28 2.97
CA GLY A 346 11.82 0.63 1.69
C GLY A 346 12.20 2.11 1.61
N SER A 347 13.14 2.42 0.72
CA SER A 347 13.49 3.80 0.36
C SER A 347 12.31 4.54 -0.29
N SER A 348 11.36 3.81 -0.89
CA SER A 348 10.05 4.31 -1.34
C SER A 348 9.13 4.85 -0.23
N GLY A 349 9.47 4.64 1.05
CA GLY A 349 8.63 4.97 2.19
C GLY A 349 7.59 3.89 2.55
N LEU A 350 7.44 2.85 1.71
CA LEU A 350 6.59 1.69 2.03
C LEU A 350 7.18 0.87 3.18
N GLN A 351 6.29 0.28 3.98
CA GLN A 351 6.62 -0.65 5.06
C GLN A 351 5.91 -1.98 4.84
N SER A 352 6.52 -3.09 5.26
CA SER A 352 5.82 -4.37 5.36
C SER A 352 4.97 -4.45 6.63
N ASP A 353 4.09 -5.44 6.69
CA ASP A 353 3.67 -5.99 7.97
C ASP A 353 4.86 -6.62 8.71
N ALA A 354 4.74 -6.86 10.02
CA ALA A 354 5.84 -7.47 10.78
C ALA A 354 5.76 -8.99 10.76
N LYS A 355 6.91 -9.64 10.58
CA LYS A 355 7.11 -11.08 10.65
C LYS A 355 7.61 -11.45 12.04
N THR A 356 6.79 -12.17 12.80
CA THR A 356 7.15 -12.70 14.12
C THR A 356 8.12 -13.87 13.98
N ILE A 357 9.25 -13.81 14.69
CA ILE A 357 10.18 -14.92 14.85
C ILE A 357 10.35 -15.23 16.34
N THR A 358 10.29 -16.51 16.70
CA THR A 358 10.62 -16.99 18.05
C THR A 358 12.13 -17.22 18.17
N VAL A 359 12.78 -16.64 19.16
CA VAL A 359 14.19 -16.87 19.47
C VAL A 359 14.29 -17.67 20.77
N THR A 360 15.00 -18.80 20.77
CA THR A 360 15.17 -19.67 21.94
C THR A 360 16.63 -19.74 22.36
N MET A 361 16.91 -19.51 23.64
CA MET A 361 18.26 -19.68 24.19
C MET A 361 18.57 -21.17 24.33
N ARG A 362 19.70 -21.60 23.75
CA ARG A 362 20.22 -22.97 23.86
C ARG A 362 21.44 -23.00 24.76
N ASP A 363 21.75 -24.19 25.26
CA ASP A 363 22.98 -24.39 26.01
C ASP A 363 24.21 -24.33 25.08
N GLY A 364 25.33 -23.88 25.62
CA GLY A 364 26.60 -23.85 24.90
C GLY A 364 27.20 -25.24 24.82
N THR A 365 27.57 -25.70 23.63
CA THR A 365 28.14 -27.05 23.43
C THR A 365 29.57 -26.98 22.91
N LEU A 366 30.39 -27.95 23.35
CA LEU A 366 31.72 -28.22 22.83
C LEU A 366 31.72 -29.62 22.23
N SER A 367 32.13 -29.78 20.97
CA SER A 367 32.13 -31.07 20.28
C SER A 367 33.21 -31.17 19.21
N LEU A 368 33.59 -32.39 18.85
CA LEU A 368 34.41 -32.65 17.68
C LEU A 368 33.53 -32.77 16.43
N GLY A 369 33.93 -32.12 15.35
CA GLY A 369 33.51 -32.51 14.01
C GLY A 369 34.11 -33.87 13.65
N THR A 370 33.47 -34.58 12.72
CA THR A 370 33.86 -35.93 12.29
C THR A 370 35.32 -35.96 11.81
N PRO A 371 36.22 -36.71 12.49
CA PRO A 371 37.59 -36.92 12.01
C PRO A 371 37.62 -37.70 10.68
N PRO A 372 38.74 -37.66 9.93
CA PRO A 372 38.95 -38.55 8.79
C PRO A 372 38.81 -40.02 9.21
N ALA A 373 38.02 -40.79 8.45
CA ALA A 373 37.76 -42.21 8.77
C ALA A 373 39.03 -43.09 8.68
N SER A 374 39.99 -42.70 7.85
CA SER A 374 41.31 -43.31 7.76
C SER A 374 42.34 -42.31 7.23
N LEU A 375 43.61 -42.57 7.56
CA LEU A 375 44.77 -41.88 7.01
C LEU A 375 45.86 -42.93 6.75
N THR A 376 46.76 -42.64 5.81
CA THR A 376 47.85 -43.54 5.44
C THR A 376 49.18 -42.80 5.34
N PHE A 377 50.26 -43.50 5.62
CA PHE A 377 51.64 -43.05 5.40
C PHE A 377 52.19 -43.53 4.04
N GLY A 378 51.36 -44.21 3.23
CA GLY A 378 51.74 -44.74 1.92
C GLY A 378 52.60 -46.01 2.01
N SER A 379 53.26 -46.36 0.91
CA SER A 379 54.24 -47.45 0.86
C SER A 379 55.61 -46.93 1.27
N LEU A 380 56.16 -47.47 2.35
CA LEU A 380 57.44 -47.03 2.94
C LEU A 380 58.52 -48.10 2.75
N THR A 381 59.74 -47.66 2.42
CA THR A 381 60.94 -48.53 2.44
C THR A 381 61.43 -48.68 3.87
N ILE A 382 61.85 -49.89 4.28
CA ILE A 382 62.49 -50.13 5.58
C ILE A 382 63.71 -49.19 5.71
N PRO A 383 63.77 -48.30 6.71
CA PRO A 383 64.85 -47.35 6.83
C PRO A 383 66.08 -47.98 7.52
N PHE A 384 67.29 -47.52 7.17
CA PHE A 384 68.53 -47.97 7.82
C PHE A 384 68.80 -47.31 9.18
N LYS A 385 67.96 -46.36 9.60
CA LYS A 385 68.01 -45.64 10.88
C LYS A 385 66.61 -45.14 11.26
N GLU A 386 66.43 -44.68 12.49
CA GLU A 386 65.18 -44.01 12.91
C GLU A 386 64.76 -42.94 11.89
N THR A 387 63.51 -43.04 11.41
CA THR A 387 62.97 -42.15 10.37
C THR A 387 61.52 -41.79 10.67
N LEU A 388 61.21 -40.50 10.53
CA LEU A 388 59.86 -39.96 10.71
C LEU A 388 59.17 -39.81 9.35
N TYR A 389 57.94 -40.32 9.26
CA TYR A 389 57.10 -40.20 8.06
C TYR A 389 55.84 -39.37 8.37
N GLN A 390 55.53 -38.45 7.47
CA GLN A 390 54.31 -37.66 7.48
C GLN A 390 53.14 -38.46 6.88
N PRO A 391 51.89 -38.27 7.34
CA PRO A 391 50.73 -38.84 6.67
C PRO A 391 50.58 -38.21 5.27
N THR A 392 50.02 -38.97 4.33
CA THR A 392 49.78 -38.54 2.94
C THR A 392 48.67 -37.49 2.81
N SER A 393 47.93 -37.20 3.88
CA SER A 393 46.85 -36.22 3.93
C SER A 393 46.67 -35.63 5.33
N SER A 394 46.03 -34.47 5.40
CA SER A 394 45.87 -33.69 6.63
C SER A 394 44.78 -34.26 7.56
N TRP A 395 45.02 -34.20 8.87
CA TRP A 395 44.08 -34.70 9.89
C TRP A 395 42.81 -33.85 10.04
N ASN A 396 42.88 -32.55 9.74
CA ASN A 396 41.73 -31.64 9.65
C ASN A 396 40.70 -31.73 10.80
N ILE A 397 41.17 -31.92 12.05
CA ILE A 397 40.25 -32.07 13.19
C ILE A 397 39.59 -30.72 13.47
N VAL A 398 38.25 -30.70 13.45
CA VAL A 398 37.45 -29.50 13.72
C VAL A 398 36.89 -29.59 15.14
N VAL A 399 37.01 -28.51 15.89
CA VAL A 399 36.31 -28.27 17.15
C VAL A 399 35.14 -27.34 16.86
N ASN A 400 33.93 -27.79 17.20
CA ASN A 400 32.72 -26.98 17.18
C ASN A 400 32.43 -26.48 18.61
N ASP A 401 32.24 -25.19 18.76
CA ASP A 401 32.08 -24.53 20.06
C ASP A 401 31.03 -23.42 19.96
N THR A 402 29.93 -23.56 20.70
CA THR A 402 28.85 -22.55 20.81
C THR A 402 28.77 -21.90 22.19
N ARG A 403 29.71 -22.22 23.10
CA ARG A 403 29.81 -21.65 24.44
C ARG A 403 30.17 -20.16 24.38
N LYS A 404 30.28 -19.51 25.54
CA LYS A 404 30.63 -18.09 25.65
C LYS A 404 32.06 -17.83 25.12
N THR A 405 32.30 -16.67 24.48
CA THR A 405 33.66 -16.29 24.05
C THR A 405 34.64 -16.33 25.22
N GLY A 406 35.83 -16.89 24.97
CA GLY A 406 36.87 -17.11 25.98
C GLY A 406 36.84 -18.49 26.65
N SER A 407 35.76 -19.27 26.56
CA SER A 407 35.74 -20.65 27.05
C SER A 407 36.87 -21.49 26.42
N THR A 408 37.75 -22.06 27.24
CA THR A 408 38.91 -22.85 26.80
C THR A 408 38.51 -24.26 26.37
N TRP A 409 39.38 -24.90 25.59
CA TRP A 409 39.29 -26.33 25.24
C TRP A 409 40.67 -26.90 24.98
N TYR A 410 40.84 -28.20 25.25
CA TYR A 410 42.06 -28.95 24.97
C TYR A 410 41.75 -30.18 24.13
N LEU A 411 42.48 -30.37 23.03
CA LEU A 411 42.39 -31.54 22.16
C LEU A 411 43.53 -32.51 22.47
N ARG A 412 43.18 -33.71 22.92
CA ARG A 412 44.12 -34.81 23.14
C ARG A 412 44.00 -35.89 22.08
N ALA A 413 45.12 -36.55 21.81
CA ALA A 413 45.21 -37.75 21.01
C ALA A 413 45.89 -38.87 21.80
N THR A 414 45.41 -40.10 21.60
CA THR A 414 46.04 -41.34 22.08
C THR A 414 46.03 -42.36 20.95
N ALA A 415 47.14 -43.01 20.65
CA ALA A 415 47.23 -44.02 19.59
C ALA A 415 47.27 -45.44 20.16
N THR A 416 46.79 -46.43 19.39
CA THR A 416 47.16 -47.83 19.62
C THR A 416 48.58 -48.11 19.12
N ALA A 417 49.15 -49.27 19.47
CA ALA A 417 50.28 -49.79 18.72
C ALA A 417 49.86 -50.12 17.28
N MET A 418 50.75 -49.87 16.32
CA MET A 418 50.53 -50.24 14.91
C MET A 418 50.81 -51.73 14.73
N LYS A 419 49.88 -52.49 14.16
CA LYS A 419 49.94 -53.96 14.05
C LYS A 419 49.57 -54.46 12.66
N SER A 420 50.19 -55.55 12.26
CA SER A 420 49.74 -56.41 11.17
C SER A 420 48.97 -57.62 11.74
N ALA A 421 48.59 -58.58 10.89
CA ALA A 421 47.95 -59.82 11.31
C ALA A 421 48.83 -60.68 12.25
N THR A 422 50.15 -60.50 12.25
CA THR A 422 51.10 -61.38 12.98
C THR A 422 52.14 -60.62 13.81
N ARG A 423 52.28 -59.31 13.63
CA ARG A 423 53.41 -58.52 14.16
C ARG A 423 52.95 -57.16 14.69
N THR A 424 53.70 -56.63 15.65
CA THR A 424 53.65 -55.20 16.00
C THR A 424 54.76 -54.48 15.24
N LEU A 425 54.49 -53.25 14.77
CA LEU A 425 55.48 -52.39 14.12
C LEU A 425 56.63 -52.11 15.10
N SER A 426 57.88 -52.14 14.62
CA SER A 426 59.01 -51.60 15.38
C SER A 426 59.03 -50.08 15.21
N GLY A 427 58.19 -49.39 15.98
CA GLY A 427 57.91 -47.97 15.82
C GLY A 427 56.67 -47.52 16.58
N ASN A 428 56.38 -46.22 16.55
CA ASN A 428 55.25 -45.61 17.26
C ASN A 428 54.54 -44.57 16.38
N LEU A 429 53.30 -44.23 16.73
CA LEU A 429 52.77 -42.91 16.37
C LEU A 429 53.24 -41.91 17.42
N ILE A 430 53.72 -40.75 16.95
CA ILE A 430 54.22 -39.67 17.80
C ILE A 430 53.48 -38.37 17.50
N TYR A 431 53.40 -37.49 18.50
CA TYR A 431 53.16 -36.08 18.27
C TYR A 431 54.52 -35.37 18.27
N LEU A 432 54.80 -34.65 17.18
CA LEU A 432 55.95 -33.77 17.04
C LEU A 432 55.49 -32.33 17.24
N ASN A 433 56.26 -31.54 17.98
CA ASN A 433 56.07 -30.09 18.11
C ASN A 433 57.44 -29.40 18.18
N GLY A 434 57.93 -28.94 17.02
CA GLY A 434 59.31 -28.47 16.88
C GLY A 434 60.29 -29.63 17.06
N SER A 435 61.19 -29.51 18.04
CA SER A 435 62.12 -30.59 18.44
C SER A 435 61.53 -31.57 19.46
N THR A 436 60.36 -31.31 20.02
CA THR A 436 59.76 -32.15 21.07
C THR A 436 58.98 -33.30 20.47
N LYS A 437 59.45 -34.53 20.71
CA LYS A 437 58.83 -35.81 20.29
C LYS A 437 58.11 -36.45 21.48
N GLN A 438 56.81 -36.67 21.38
CA GLN A 438 56.00 -37.35 22.40
C GLN A 438 55.34 -38.60 21.81
N VAL A 439 55.52 -39.75 22.44
CA VAL A 439 54.88 -41.00 22.00
C VAL A 439 53.37 -40.93 22.29
N LEU A 440 52.55 -41.30 21.31
CA LEU A 440 51.08 -41.40 21.45
C LEU A 440 50.61 -42.82 21.74
N THR A 441 51.43 -43.82 21.40
CA THR A 441 51.10 -45.23 21.62
C THR A 441 50.85 -45.48 23.11
N ASN A 442 49.59 -45.80 23.44
CA ASN A 442 49.04 -45.96 24.78
C ASN A 442 49.22 -44.75 25.73
N THR A 443 49.53 -43.56 25.19
CA THR A 443 49.83 -42.34 25.97
C THR A 443 49.00 -41.17 25.45
N SER A 444 48.27 -40.49 26.34
CA SER A 444 47.41 -39.36 25.94
C SER A 444 48.17 -38.04 25.99
N VAL A 445 48.33 -37.41 24.82
CA VAL A 445 49.08 -36.16 24.64
C VAL A 445 48.13 -35.04 24.19
N THR A 446 48.33 -33.83 24.70
CA THR A 446 47.61 -32.63 24.21
C THR A 446 48.26 -32.17 22.92
N VAL A 447 47.51 -32.20 21.82
CA VAL A 447 48.01 -31.94 20.45
C VAL A 447 47.47 -30.64 19.84
N ALA A 448 46.45 -30.04 20.46
CA ALA A 448 46.03 -28.66 20.24
C ALA A 448 45.27 -28.12 21.47
N SER A 449 45.17 -26.80 21.57
CA SER A 449 44.33 -26.11 22.55
C SER A 449 43.84 -24.79 21.96
N GLY A 450 42.78 -24.23 22.52
CA GLY A 450 42.26 -22.94 22.10
C GLY A 450 41.15 -22.44 23.00
N SER A 451 40.47 -21.40 22.53
CA SER A 451 39.28 -20.85 23.18
C SER A 451 38.21 -20.50 22.15
N LYS A 452 36.95 -20.42 22.60
CA LYS A 452 35.85 -19.90 21.81
C LYS A 452 36.17 -18.47 21.34
N VAL A 453 36.11 -18.24 20.03
CA VAL A 453 36.24 -16.92 19.41
C VAL A 453 34.84 -16.38 19.08
N ALA A 454 34.61 -15.08 19.30
CA ALA A 454 33.35 -14.42 18.96
C ALA A 454 33.02 -14.58 17.46
N GLY A 455 31.74 -14.85 17.14
CA GLY A 455 31.28 -15.01 15.75
C GLY A 455 31.77 -16.26 15.00
N LYS A 456 32.58 -17.14 15.61
CA LYS A 456 33.01 -18.43 15.03
C LYS A 456 32.46 -19.59 15.83
N THR A 457 31.78 -20.53 15.17
CA THR A 457 31.27 -21.78 15.78
C THR A 457 32.14 -23.00 15.50
N ALA A 458 33.05 -22.93 14.51
CA ALA A 458 33.95 -24.03 14.14
C ALA A 458 35.39 -23.53 14.00
N THR A 459 36.34 -24.32 14.48
CA THR A 459 37.79 -24.05 14.41
C THR A 459 38.54 -25.32 14.04
N THR A 460 39.37 -25.29 13.00
CA THR A 460 40.28 -26.41 12.67
C THR A 460 41.44 -26.42 13.65
N ALA A 461 41.40 -27.33 14.62
CA ALA A 461 42.38 -27.43 15.71
C ALA A 461 43.77 -27.88 15.24
N THR A 462 43.88 -28.45 14.04
CA THR A 462 45.15 -28.88 13.41
C THR A 462 45.59 -27.94 12.29
N SER A 463 45.14 -26.68 12.29
CA SER A 463 45.41 -25.73 11.19
C SER A 463 46.84 -25.19 11.16
N ASP A 464 47.59 -25.34 12.25
CA ASP A 464 49.00 -24.95 12.39
C ASP A 464 49.98 -26.15 12.25
N TRP A 465 49.47 -27.32 11.84
CA TRP A 465 50.28 -28.52 11.63
C TRP A 465 51.11 -28.39 10.34
N SER A 466 52.31 -28.97 10.35
CA SER A 466 53.35 -28.80 9.33
C SER A 466 54.36 -29.94 9.38
N ALA A 467 55.39 -29.89 8.53
CA ALA A 467 56.48 -30.88 8.51
C ALA A 467 57.18 -31.07 9.87
N SER A 468 57.13 -30.08 10.77
CA SER A 468 57.70 -30.12 12.13
C SER A 468 56.64 -30.04 13.24
N LYS A 469 55.35 -30.20 12.92
CA LYS A 469 54.27 -30.19 13.92
C LYS A 469 53.07 -31.06 13.52
N GLY A 470 52.74 -32.06 14.31
CA GLY A 470 51.58 -32.94 14.05
C GLY A 470 51.81 -34.39 14.45
N ILE A 471 50.91 -35.28 14.01
CA ILE A 471 51.03 -36.73 14.24
C ILE A 471 51.79 -37.39 13.08
N LEU A 472 52.96 -37.96 13.40
CA LEU A 472 53.86 -38.63 12.47
C LEU A 472 54.03 -40.11 12.86
N LEU A 473 54.46 -40.92 11.88
CA LEU A 473 54.90 -42.29 12.11
C LEU A 473 56.41 -42.32 12.33
N ASP A 474 56.83 -42.86 13.47
CA ASP A 474 58.22 -43.03 13.87
C ASP A 474 58.64 -44.50 13.68
N VAL A 475 59.54 -44.76 12.74
CA VAL A 475 59.91 -46.13 12.32
C VAL A 475 61.38 -46.42 12.64
N GLN A 476 61.61 -47.55 13.31
CA GLN A 476 62.95 -48.06 13.65
C GLN A 476 63.45 -49.05 12.59
N PRO A 477 64.77 -49.19 12.40
CA PRO A 477 65.35 -50.04 11.33
C PRO A 477 65.07 -51.55 11.48
N SER A 478 64.57 -51.98 12.63
CA SER A 478 64.15 -53.36 12.93
C SER A 478 62.73 -53.71 12.48
N VAL A 479 62.03 -52.82 11.76
CA VAL A 479 60.71 -53.11 11.18
C VAL A 479 60.80 -54.20 10.09
N GLN A 480 59.74 -54.99 9.92
CA GLN A 480 59.64 -56.03 8.89
C GLN A 480 58.63 -55.61 7.81
N VAL A 481 58.73 -56.19 6.60
CA VAL A 481 57.79 -55.90 5.49
C VAL A 481 56.43 -56.49 5.83
N ASP A 482 55.45 -55.64 6.09
CA ASP A 482 54.05 -56.02 6.35
C ASP A 482 53.12 -54.79 6.18
N SER A 483 51.80 -55.01 6.20
CA SER A 483 50.80 -53.92 6.28
C SER A 483 50.40 -53.69 7.73
N TYR A 484 50.70 -52.49 8.25
CA TYR A 484 50.43 -52.12 9.64
C TYR A 484 49.29 -51.10 9.76
N SER A 485 48.37 -51.32 10.69
CA SER A 485 47.27 -50.42 11.00
C SER A 485 47.12 -50.20 12.52
N GLY A 486 46.42 -49.13 12.88
CA GLY A 486 46.17 -48.73 14.26
C GLY A 486 45.17 -47.58 14.30
N SER A 487 44.67 -47.27 15.51
CA SER A 487 43.64 -46.25 15.72
C SER A 487 44.19 -45.08 16.51
N VAL A 488 43.79 -43.85 16.15
CA VAL A 488 43.97 -42.65 16.98
C VAL A 488 42.62 -42.29 17.59
N ASN A 489 42.58 -42.31 18.92
CA ASN A 489 41.45 -41.87 19.71
C ASN A 489 41.60 -40.38 20.03
N TRP A 490 40.57 -39.61 19.72
CA TRP A 490 40.51 -38.18 19.99
C TRP A 490 39.70 -37.92 21.24
N THR A 491 40.16 -37.00 22.09
CA THR A 491 39.44 -36.58 23.29
C THR A 491 39.48 -35.06 23.38
N LEU A 492 38.31 -34.44 23.32
CA LEU A 492 38.13 -33.00 23.53
C LEU A 492 37.74 -32.77 24.98
N GLN A 493 38.48 -31.91 25.68
CA GLN A 493 38.28 -31.64 27.10
C GLN A 493 37.74 -30.22 27.31
N ASP A 494 36.68 -30.13 28.10
CA ASP A 494 36.14 -28.90 28.69
C ASP A 494 36.59 -28.83 30.15
N THR A 495 37.80 -28.29 30.36
CA THR A 495 38.40 -28.07 31.68
C THR A 495 39.15 -26.74 31.66
N PRO A 496 39.26 -26.02 32.79
CA PRO A 496 40.12 -24.84 32.92
C PRO A 496 41.57 -25.11 32.47
#